data_AF-A0A1F2XNJ3-F1
#
_entry.id   AF-A0A1F2XNJ3-F1
#
_cell.length_a   1.000
_cell.length_b   1.000
_cell.length_c   1.000
_cell.angle_alpha   90.00
_cell.angle_beta   90.00
_cell.angle_gamma   90.00
#
_symmetry.space_group_name_H-M   'P 1'
#
loop_
_entity.id
_entity.type
_entity.pdbx_description
1 polymer ?
#
loop_
_entity_poly.entity_id
_entity_poly.type
_entity_poly.pdbx_seq_one_letter_code
_entity_poly.pdbx_strand_id
1 'polypeptide(L)'
;MAGFVIVGLDEALKKMDELTKNVAKKHVKKALRAAAKPILQSAKDNAKKIDDPKTSADISKNLVVRAGKTSDKNSAKVRIGVKGGGEFWRSNENVQRKGKPRQSNPHYTPVANDTKHFWLVEFGTSKTKAKPYMRPALESNIQNATDAFAEKLQADLMGDIK
;
A
#
# COMPACT_ATOMS: atom_id res chain seq x y z
N MET A 1 13.78 -15.12 11.05
CA MET A 1 12.50 -15.23 10.30
C MET A 1 11.47 -15.74 11.27
N ALA A 2 10.56 -14.89 11.77
CA ALA A 2 9.47 -15.38 12.62
C ALA A 2 8.58 -16.29 11.75
N GLY A 3 8.49 -17.57 12.09
CA GLY A 3 7.58 -18.50 11.44
C GLY A 3 6.17 -18.20 11.93
N PHE A 4 5.30 -17.76 11.02
CA PHE A 4 3.88 -17.60 11.33
C PHE A 4 3.20 -18.95 11.09
N VAL A 5 2.64 -19.56 12.13
CA VAL A 5 1.84 -20.78 12.01
C VAL A 5 0.39 -20.35 11.84
N ILE A 6 -0.16 -20.56 10.65
CA ILE A 6 -1.58 -20.32 10.36
C ILE A 6 -2.30 -21.66 10.49
N VAL A 7 -3.09 -21.82 11.54
CA VAL A 7 -3.88 -23.04 11.77
C VAL A 7 -5.11 -23.03 10.85
N GLY A 8 -5.41 -24.16 10.20
CA GLY A 8 -6.63 -24.33 9.39
C GLY A 8 -6.50 -24.01 7.90
N LEU A 9 -5.29 -23.74 7.40
CA LEU A 9 -5.05 -23.46 5.97
C LEU A 9 -4.81 -24.71 5.12
N ASP A 10 -4.62 -25.89 5.73
CA ASP A 10 -4.17 -27.11 5.02
C ASP A 10 -5.16 -27.56 3.94
N GLU A 11 -6.46 -27.50 4.22
CA GLU A 11 -7.51 -27.84 3.24
C GLU A 11 -7.56 -26.82 2.10
N ALA A 12 -7.35 -25.54 2.41
CA ALA A 12 -7.30 -24.47 1.42
C ALA A 12 -6.08 -24.63 0.49
N LEU A 13 -4.92 -25.02 1.04
CA LEU A 13 -3.71 -25.26 0.25
C LEU A 13 -3.87 -26.45 -0.70
N LYS A 14 -4.39 -27.59 -0.21
CA LYS A 14 -4.66 -28.76 -1.06
C LYS A 14 -5.57 -28.43 -2.25
N LYS A 15 -6.65 -27.69 -2.00
CA LYS A 15 -7.57 -27.25 -3.06
C LYS A 15 -6.96 -26.22 -4.00
N MET A 16 -6.07 -25.37 -3.50
CA MET A 16 -5.36 -24.41 -4.34
C MET A 16 -4.41 -25.11 -5.33
N ASP A 17 -3.82 -26.25 -4.94
CA ASP A 17 -2.98 -27.07 -5.82
C ASP A 17 -3.80 -27.74 -6.94
N GLU A 18 -5.08 -28.02 -6.71
CA GLU A 18 -6.01 -28.57 -7.71
C GLU A 18 -6.51 -27.50 -8.71
N LEU A 19 -6.41 -26.21 -8.36
CA LEU A 19 -6.87 -25.10 -9.21
C LEU A 19 -5.85 -24.71 -10.28
N THR A 20 -6.35 -24.17 -11.40
CA THR A 20 -5.46 -23.53 -12.38
C THR A 20 -4.73 -22.33 -11.74
N LYS A 21 -3.46 -22.15 -12.10
CA LYS A 21 -2.58 -21.08 -11.54
C LYS A 21 -3.20 -19.68 -11.61
N ASN A 22 -3.99 -19.40 -12.65
CA ASN A 22 -4.66 -18.10 -12.82
C ASN A 22 -5.79 -17.87 -11.81
N VAL A 23 -6.58 -18.91 -11.53
CA VAL A 23 -7.67 -18.87 -10.55
C VAL A 23 -7.10 -18.76 -9.15
N ALA A 24 -6.13 -19.62 -8.78
CA ALA A 24 -5.40 -19.52 -7.52
C ALA A 24 -4.83 -18.10 -7.30
N LYS A 25 -4.17 -17.53 -8.31
CA LYS A 25 -3.61 -16.17 -8.24
C LYS A 25 -4.69 -15.09 -8.02
N LYS A 26 -5.89 -15.26 -8.55
CA LYS A 26 -7.02 -14.33 -8.32
C LYS A 26 -7.45 -14.35 -6.86
N HIS A 27 -7.61 -15.54 -6.28
CA HIS A 27 -7.95 -15.72 -4.86
C HIS A 27 -6.88 -15.16 -3.94
N VAL A 28 -5.62 -15.50 -4.19
CA VAL A 28 -4.48 -14.96 -3.43
C VAL A 28 -4.46 -13.42 -3.49
N LYS A 29 -4.70 -12.81 -4.66
CA LYS A 29 -4.80 -11.34 -4.77
C LYS A 29 -5.97 -10.75 -3.97
N LYS A 30 -7.11 -11.45 -3.89
CA LYS A 30 -8.25 -11.01 -3.08
C LYS A 30 -7.92 -11.11 -1.58
N ALA A 31 -7.34 -12.23 -1.14
CA ALA A 31 -6.91 -12.45 0.23
C ALA A 31 -5.84 -11.42 0.66
N LEU A 32 -4.83 -11.16 -0.17
CA LEU A 32 -3.82 -10.12 0.08
C LEU A 32 -4.42 -8.72 0.21
N ARG A 33 -5.47 -8.40 -0.55
CA ARG A 33 -6.18 -7.12 -0.40
C ARG A 33 -6.96 -7.06 0.90
N ALA A 34 -7.57 -8.16 1.34
CA ALA A 34 -8.27 -8.23 2.62
C ALA A 34 -7.30 -8.05 3.78
N ALA A 35 -6.17 -8.76 3.76
CA ALA A 35 -5.07 -8.61 4.73
C ALA A 35 -4.53 -7.18 4.82
N ALA A 36 -4.49 -6.46 3.69
CA ALA A 36 -4.02 -5.08 3.66
C ALA A 36 -5.03 -4.04 4.21
N LYS A 37 -6.32 -4.39 4.34
CA LYS A 37 -7.35 -3.45 4.84
C LYS A 37 -7.12 -3.00 6.29
N PRO A 38 -6.91 -3.88 7.28
CA PRO A 38 -6.68 -3.45 8.67
C PRO A 38 -5.44 -2.56 8.79
N ILE A 39 -4.35 -2.93 8.08
CA ILE A 39 -3.13 -2.12 8.02
C ILE A 39 -3.41 -0.75 7.40
N LEU A 40 -4.15 -0.70 6.28
CA LEU A 40 -4.53 0.56 5.63
C LEU A 40 -5.31 1.46 6.59
N GLN A 41 -6.27 0.89 7.32
CA GLN A 41 -7.10 1.66 8.25
C GLN A 41 -6.25 2.25 9.38
N SER A 42 -5.41 1.43 10.00
CA SER A 42 -4.47 1.90 11.02
C SER A 42 -3.51 2.96 10.49
N ALA A 43 -2.99 2.79 9.27
CA ALA A 43 -2.13 3.78 8.63
C ALA A 43 -2.85 5.11 8.38
N LYS A 44 -4.13 5.08 7.98
CA LYS A 44 -4.95 6.29 7.83
C LYS A 44 -5.17 6.99 9.17
N ASP A 45 -5.46 6.24 10.22
CA ASP A 45 -5.72 6.82 11.53
C ASP A 45 -4.45 7.38 12.18
N ASN A 46 -3.28 6.78 11.90
CA ASN A 46 -1.99 7.35 12.26
C ASN A 46 -1.66 8.59 11.43
N ALA A 47 -1.92 8.58 10.12
CA ALA A 47 -1.66 9.73 9.23
C ALA A 47 -2.49 10.96 9.61
N LYS A 48 -3.77 10.79 9.98
CA LYS A 48 -4.64 11.87 10.45
C LYS A 48 -4.08 12.63 11.67
N LYS A 49 -3.29 11.96 12.51
CA LYS A 49 -2.65 12.59 13.68
C LYS A 49 -1.44 13.47 13.29
N ILE A 50 -0.92 13.29 12.09
CA ILE A 50 0.26 14.00 11.56
C ILE A 50 -0.16 15.10 10.58
N ASP A 51 -1.22 14.87 9.81
CA ASP A 51 -1.75 15.83 8.84
C ASP A 51 -2.12 17.16 9.54
N ASP A 52 -1.71 18.27 8.94
CA ASP A 52 -2.00 19.62 9.45
C ASP A 52 -3.37 20.09 8.92
N PRO A 53 -4.36 20.37 9.79
CA PRO A 53 -5.69 20.81 9.36
C PRO A 53 -5.67 22.15 8.60
N LYS A 54 -4.59 22.92 8.68
CA LYS A 54 -4.44 24.20 7.97
C LYS A 54 -3.99 24.04 6.52
N THR A 55 -3.50 22.87 6.12
CA THR A 55 -2.99 22.62 4.77
C THR A 55 -3.98 21.75 3.99
N SER A 56 -4.06 21.94 2.66
CA SER A 56 -4.86 21.08 1.78
C SER A 56 -4.28 19.66 1.61
N ALA A 57 -3.07 19.42 2.13
CA ALA A 57 -2.38 18.15 2.05
C ALA A 57 -2.81 17.21 3.19
N ASP A 58 -3.35 16.06 2.80
CA ASP A 58 -3.92 15.04 3.67
C ASP A 58 -3.46 13.67 3.19
N ILE A 59 -2.42 13.15 3.86
CA ILE A 59 -1.81 11.85 3.58
C ILE A 59 -2.84 10.74 3.76
N SER A 60 -3.71 10.85 4.77
CA SER A 60 -4.72 9.83 5.07
C SER A 60 -5.69 9.59 3.90
N LYS A 61 -6.10 10.66 3.20
CA LYS A 61 -6.98 10.58 2.01
C LYS A 61 -6.30 9.93 0.81
N ASN A 62 -4.98 10.06 0.69
CA ASN A 62 -4.22 9.51 -0.43
C ASN A 62 -3.70 8.09 -0.18
N LEU A 63 -3.80 7.54 1.03
CA LEU A 63 -3.42 6.17 1.32
C LEU A 63 -4.34 5.15 0.65
N VAL A 64 -3.75 4.29 -0.18
CA VAL A 64 -4.45 3.28 -0.97
C VAL A 64 -3.70 1.95 -1.01
N VAL A 65 -4.47 0.87 -1.14
CA VAL A 65 -3.95 -0.47 -1.45
C VAL A 65 -3.82 -0.62 -2.96
N ARG A 66 -2.65 -1.04 -3.45
CA ARG A 66 -2.40 -1.31 -4.86
C ARG A 66 -1.78 -2.67 -5.07
N ALA A 67 -2.02 -3.26 -6.24
CA ALA A 67 -1.24 -4.41 -6.68
C ALA A 67 0.23 -3.99 -6.89
N GLY A 68 1.14 -4.83 -6.43
CA GLY A 68 2.56 -4.76 -6.74
C GLY A 68 2.86 -5.49 -8.05
N LYS A 69 3.85 -4.99 -8.79
CA LYS A 69 4.47 -5.76 -9.88
C LYS A 69 5.46 -6.75 -9.27
N THR A 70 5.54 -7.93 -9.87
CA THR A 70 6.49 -8.97 -9.50
C THR A 70 7.06 -9.57 -10.78
N SER A 71 8.35 -9.92 -10.76
CA SER A 71 9.00 -10.66 -11.85
C SER A 71 8.40 -12.06 -11.99
N ASP A 72 8.06 -12.67 -10.87
CA ASP A 72 7.68 -14.08 -10.85
C ASP A 72 6.20 -14.22 -11.17
N LYS A 73 5.91 -14.95 -12.24
CA LYS A 73 4.53 -15.14 -12.70
C LYS A 73 3.66 -15.86 -11.68
N ASN A 74 4.26 -16.61 -10.76
CA ASN A 74 3.56 -17.36 -9.71
C ASN A 74 3.39 -16.58 -8.40
N SER A 75 4.04 -15.43 -8.23
CA SER A 75 3.85 -14.64 -7.01
C SER A 75 2.80 -13.54 -7.20
N ALA A 76 2.24 -13.09 -6.08
CA ALA A 76 1.35 -11.95 -6.01
C ALA A 76 1.83 -11.04 -4.88
N LYS A 77 1.82 -9.74 -5.13
CA LYS A 77 2.19 -8.72 -4.14
C LYS A 77 1.11 -7.65 -4.09
N VAL A 78 0.83 -7.19 -2.88
CA VAL A 78 0.03 -6.00 -2.62
C VAL A 78 0.91 -5.02 -1.85
N ARG A 79 0.74 -3.73 -2.13
CA ARG A 79 1.45 -2.64 -1.45
C ARG A 79 0.45 -1.62 -0.95
N ILE A 80 0.75 -1.01 0.19
CA ILE A 80 0.04 0.16 0.68
C ILE A 80 0.93 1.36 0.40
N GLY A 81 0.36 2.42 -0.16
CA GLY A 81 1.11 3.62 -0.48
C GLY A 81 0.22 4.79 -0.86
N VAL A 82 0.84 5.92 -1.10
CA VAL A 82 0.17 7.20 -1.30
C VAL A 82 -0.17 7.41 -2.79
N LYS A 83 -1.37 7.92 -3.08
CA LYS A 83 -1.82 8.35 -4.42
C LYS A 83 -0.95 9.52 -4.90
N GLY A 84 -0.58 9.56 -6.17
CA GLY A 84 0.36 10.57 -6.72
C GLY A 84 1.85 10.27 -6.47
N GLY A 85 2.20 9.48 -5.47
CA GLY A 85 3.60 9.14 -5.19
C GLY A 85 4.42 10.34 -4.71
N GLY A 86 5.75 10.24 -4.80
CA GLY A 86 6.69 11.27 -4.31
C GLY A 86 7.23 12.19 -5.41
N GLU A 87 6.53 12.31 -6.54
CA GLU A 87 7.05 13.04 -7.71
C GLU A 87 6.96 14.56 -7.53
N PHE A 88 8.04 15.18 -7.04
CA PHE A 88 8.13 16.63 -6.88
C PHE A 88 8.14 17.41 -8.20
N TRP A 89 8.55 16.79 -9.30
CA TRP A 89 8.78 17.51 -10.56
C TRP A 89 7.49 17.82 -11.34
N ARG A 90 6.41 17.04 -11.17
CA ARG A 90 5.10 17.27 -11.84
C ARG A 90 4.22 18.32 -11.14
N SER A 91 4.53 18.64 -9.89
CA SER A 91 3.80 19.62 -9.09
C SER A 91 4.37 21.04 -9.22
N ASN A 92 5.56 21.20 -9.79
CA ASN A 92 6.14 22.51 -10.03
C ASN A 92 5.64 23.05 -11.37
N GLU A 93 4.97 24.20 -11.33
CA GLU A 93 4.49 24.93 -12.52
C GLU A 93 5.64 25.31 -13.46
N ASN A 94 6.83 25.54 -12.90
CA ASN A 94 8.05 25.84 -13.64
C ASN A 94 9.14 24.82 -13.33
N VAL A 95 9.84 24.37 -14.37
CA VAL A 95 11.00 23.47 -14.26
C VAL A 95 12.26 24.19 -14.73
N GLN A 96 13.36 24.00 -14.01
CA GLN A 96 14.67 24.48 -14.40
C GLN A 96 15.52 23.28 -14.81
N ARG A 97 15.73 23.10 -16.12
CA ARG A 97 16.65 22.09 -16.63
C ARG A 97 18.08 22.64 -16.55
N LYS A 98 19.06 21.76 -16.30
CA LYS A 98 20.47 22.17 -16.23
C LYS A 98 20.85 22.94 -17.50
N GLY A 99 21.38 24.16 -17.34
CA GLY A 99 21.81 25.02 -18.45
C GLY A 99 20.67 25.70 -19.23
N LYS A 100 19.42 25.66 -18.76
CA LYS A 100 18.28 26.38 -19.38
C LYS A 100 17.63 27.34 -18.38
N PRO A 101 17.03 28.45 -18.86
CA PRO A 101 16.19 29.30 -18.02
C PRO A 101 14.99 28.49 -17.49
N ARG A 102 14.34 29.01 -16.43
CA ARG A 102 13.08 28.43 -15.95
C ARG A 102 12.05 28.48 -17.08
N GLN A 103 11.40 27.36 -17.33
CA GLN A 103 10.37 27.21 -18.35
C GLN A 103 9.11 26.63 -17.71
N SER A 104 7.95 26.96 -18.29
CA SER A 104 6.68 26.34 -17.91
C SER A 104 6.77 24.82 -18.09
N ASN A 105 6.25 24.09 -17.11
CA ASN A 105 6.31 22.64 -17.10
C ASN A 105 5.20 22.05 -17.98
N PRO A 106 5.54 21.40 -19.12
CA PRO A 106 4.54 20.79 -20.01
C PRO A 106 3.82 19.59 -19.37
N HIS A 107 4.32 19.10 -18.23
CA HIS A 107 3.73 18.00 -17.47
C HIS A 107 3.18 18.46 -16.11
N TYR A 108 2.94 19.76 -15.95
CA TYR A 108 2.30 20.29 -14.75
C TYR A 108 0.90 19.70 -14.61
N THR A 109 0.66 19.05 -13.47
CA THR A 109 -0.67 18.58 -13.10
C THR A 109 -0.98 19.13 -11.71
N PRO A 110 -1.90 20.10 -11.58
CA PRO A 110 -2.30 20.59 -10.27
C PRO A 110 -2.91 19.44 -9.46
N VAL A 111 -2.34 19.16 -8.29
CA VAL A 111 -2.82 18.10 -7.39
C VAL A 111 -3.56 18.79 -6.25
N ALA A 112 -4.89 18.67 -6.22
CA ALA A 112 -5.74 19.28 -5.19
C ALA A 112 -5.40 18.82 -3.76
N ASN A 113 -4.77 17.65 -3.61
CA ASN A 113 -4.27 17.09 -2.35
C ASN A 113 -2.82 16.58 -2.56
N ASP A 114 -1.84 17.50 -2.62
CA ASP A 114 -0.44 17.16 -2.86
C ASP A 114 0.25 16.63 -1.59
N THR A 115 0.35 15.31 -1.49
CA THR A 115 1.01 14.63 -0.37
C THR A 115 2.36 14.06 -0.75
N LYS A 116 3.08 14.65 -1.72
CA LYS A 116 4.41 14.16 -2.16
C LYS A 116 5.46 14.06 -1.05
N HIS A 117 5.30 14.82 0.03
CA HIS A 117 6.18 14.84 1.19
C HIS A 117 5.97 13.64 2.13
N PHE A 118 5.01 12.74 1.85
CA PHE A 118 4.64 11.61 2.72
C PHE A 118 5.83 10.74 3.17
N TRP A 119 6.83 10.55 2.31
CA TRP A 119 8.01 9.71 2.60
C TRP A 119 9.02 10.45 3.48
N LEU A 120 9.12 11.78 3.35
CA LEU A 120 9.95 12.61 4.24
C LEU A 120 9.40 12.61 5.66
N VAL A 121 8.07 12.50 5.80
CA VAL A 121 7.41 12.35 7.10
C VAL A 121 7.70 10.98 7.70
N GLU A 122 7.55 9.90 6.93
CA GLU A 122 7.78 8.52 7.39
C GLU A 122 9.23 8.28 7.83
N PHE A 123 10.21 8.74 7.05
CA PHE A 123 11.63 8.46 7.28
C PHE A 123 12.40 9.58 7.97
N GLY A 124 11.84 10.80 8.00
CA GLY A 124 12.56 11.99 8.44
C GLY A 124 13.55 12.51 7.41
N THR A 125 14.25 13.58 7.77
CA THR A 125 15.33 14.19 6.99
C THR A 125 16.48 14.56 7.91
N SER A 126 17.60 15.05 7.37
CA SER A 126 18.69 15.59 8.18
C SER A 126 18.24 16.71 9.14
N LYS A 127 17.14 17.42 8.83
CA LYS A 127 16.64 18.57 9.62
C LYS A 127 15.38 18.28 10.42
N THR A 128 14.67 17.19 10.13
CA THR A 128 13.36 16.87 10.72
C THR A 128 13.32 15.41 11.17
N LYS A 129 12.90 15.17 12.42
CA LYS A 129 12.74 13.81 12.95
C LYS A 129 11.63 13.06 12.19
N ALA A 130 11.81 11.75 12.04
CA ALA A 130 10.82 10.86 11.46
C ALA A 130 9.56 10.79 12.32
N LYS A 131 8.39 10.82 11.66
CA LYS A 131 7.07 10.58 12.25
C LYS A 131 6.44 9.40 11.51
N PRO A 132 6.85 8.16 11.83
CA PRO A 132 6.37 6.99 11.11
C PRO A 132 4.88 6.76 11.39
N TYR A 133 4.09 6.54 10.34
CA TYR A 133 2.67 6.19 10.40
C TYR A 133 2.39 4.87 9.70
N MET A 134 3.19 4.50 8.70
CA MET A 134 3.08 3.22 7.98
C MET A 134 3.71 2.07 8.76
N ARG A 135 4.94 2.25 9.24
CA ARG A 135 5.65 1.21 10.02
C ARG A 135 4.87 0.76 11.26
N PRO A 136 4.42 1.65 12.17
CA PRO A 136 3.66 1.22 13.33
C PRO A 136 2.32 0.57 12.95
N ALA A 137 1.68 1.02 11.86
CA ALA A 137 0.45 0.41 11.37
C ALA A 137 0.63 -1.04 10.90
N LEU A 138 1.80 -1.38 10.35
CA LEU A 138 2.13 -2.75 9.99
C LEU A 138 2.40 -3.58 11.24
N GLU A 139 3.30 -3.10 12.11
CA GLU A 139 3.75 -3.81 13.31
C GLU A 139 2.60 -4.17 14.26
N SER A 140 1.64 -3.25 14.44
CA SER A 140 0.48 -3.50 15.31
C SER A 140 -0.57 -4.42 14.70
N ASN A 141 -0.54 -4.68 13.39
CA ASN A 141 -1.58 -5.43 12.68
C ASN A 141 -1.06 -6.71 12.01
N ILE A 142 0.13 -7.19 12.37
CA ILE A 142 0.71 -8.39 11.75
C ILE A 142 -0.24 -9.59 11.89
N GLN A 143 -0.71 -9.87 13.11
CA GLN A 143 -1.62 -11.00 13.38
C GLN A 143 -3.00 -10.80 12.69
N ASN A 144 -3.58 -9.62 12.83
CA ASN A 144 -4.86 -9.31 12.18
C ASN A 144 -4.80 -9.45 10.64
N ALA A 145 -3.65 -9.11 10.05
CA ALA A 145 -3.45 -9.26 8.62
C ALA A 145 -3.25 -10.72 8.20
N THR A 146 -2.57 -11.54 9.01
CA THR A 146 -2.42 -12.98 8.76
C THR A 146 -3.76 -13.71 8.87
N ASP A 147 -4.56 -13.35 9.87
CA ASP A 147 -5.87 -13.98 10.11
C ASP A 147 -6.85 -13.61 8.99
N ALA A 148 -6.95 -12.31 8.66
CA ALA A 148 -7.77 -11.83 7.54
C ALA A 148 -7.33 -12.41 6.18
N PHE A 149 -6.04 -12.74 6.01
CA PHE A 149 -5.56 -13.44 4.83
C PHE A 149 -6.10 -14.87 4.80
N ALA A 150 -5.91 -15.62 5.89
CA ALA A 150 -6.31 -17.02 6.01
C ALA A 150 -7.82 -17.19 5.82
N GLU A 151 -8.62 -16.43 6.58
CA GLU A 151 -10.07 -16.44 6.51
C GLU A 151 -10.57 -16.14 5.10
N LYS A 152 -10.02 -15.09 4.46
CA LYS A 152 -10.48 -14.70 3.13
C LYS A 152 -10.10 -15.72 2.06
N LEU A 153 -8.92 -16.31 2.18
CA LEU A 153 -8.46 -17.34 1.26
C LEU A 153 -9.31 -18.59 1.38
N GLN A 154 -9.56 -19.07 2.60
CA GLN A 154 -10.41 -20.22 2.87
C GLN A 154 -11.85 -19.98 2.39
N ALA A 155 -12.44 -18.83 2.73
CA ALA A 155 -13.80 -18.50 2.32
C ALA A 155 -13.97 -18.45 0.79
N ASP A 156 -13.03 -17.82 0.07
CA ASP A 156 -13.13 -17.70 -1.38
C ASP A 156 -12.88 -19.05 -2.08
N LEU A 157 -11.99 -19.90 -1.56
CA LEU A 157 -11.73 -21.23 -2.14
C LEU A 157 -12.87 -22.21 -1.89
N MET A 158 -13.53 -22.12 -0.74
CA MET A 158 -14.71 -22.94 -0.43
C MET A 158 -15.98 -22.44 -1.14
N GLY A 159 -16.07 -21.14 -1.43
CA GLY A 159 -17.21 -20.50 -2.06
C GLY A 159 -17.33 -20.69 -3.58
N ASP A 160 -16.20 -20.81 -4.29
CA ASP A 160 -16.18 -21.02 -5.75
C ASP A 160 -16.46 -22.50 -6.16
N ILE A 161 -16.86 -23.36 -5.21
CA ILE A 161 -17.20 -24.79 -5.40
C ILE A 161 -18.73 -25.01 -5.61
N LYS A 162 -19.54 -23.96 -5.75
CA LYS A 162 -20.96 -24.11 -6.13
C LYS A 162 -21.18 -24.10 -7.64
#